data_AF-A0A545TAF7-F1
#
_entry.id   AF-A0A545TAF7-F1
#
_cell.length_a   1.000
_cell.length_b   1.000
_cell.length_c   1.000
_cell.angle_alpha   90.00
_cell.angle_beta   90.00
_cell.angle_gamma   90.00
#
_symmetry.space_group_name_H-M   'P 1'
#
loop_
_entity.id
_entity.type
_entity.pdbx_description
1 polymer ?
#
loop_
_entity_poly.entity_id
_entity_poly.type
_entity_poly.pdbx_seq_one_letter_code
_entity_poly.pdbx_strand_id
1 'polypeptide(L)'
;MQSENETLPGFDAIVNYLAHCHRAVLDTLNLNYPGSQPSLAPGKRLGAVAEPDTAMLMELAAQTMALARTDMAGLVALVGGRLRYANRIRLAGGVVSAASSAGLLAVITQGLSHAALYMALLAFLGSVSVLVAQHYENSSAGGSSLNAIQMRLGNLQRELAELEGQYRLIEVTNDYSQLHDTVKRLNKVAAGLSEILVIYPAE
;
A
#
# COMPACT_ATOMS: atom_id res chain seq x y z
N MET A 1 34.68 -19.92 16.72
CA MET A 1 33.79 -18.86 17.26
C MET A 1 33.77 -17.74 16.25
N GLN A 2 32.91 -17.85 15.23
CA GLN A 2 32.61 -16.76 14.32
C GLN A 2 31.60 -15.88 15.03
N SER A 3 31.97 -14.66 15.38
CA SER A 3 31.01 -13.65 15.80
C SER A 3 30.07 -13.42 14.63
N GLU A 4 28.80 -13.76 14.79
CA GLU A 4 27.72 -13.27 13.95
C GLU A 4 27.91 -11.76 13.86
N ASN A 5 28.24 -11.30 12.66
CA ASN A 5 28.31 -9.89 12.33
C ASN A 5 26.85 -9.43 12.34
N GLU A 6 26.34 -9.05 13.53
CA GLU A 6 25.04 -8.41 13.71
C GLU A 6 25.09 -7.11 12.92
N THR A 7 24.78 -7.22 11.63
CA THR A 7 24.56 -6.08 10.75
C THR A 7 23.45 -5.26 11.39
N LEU A 8 23.80 -4.07 11.88
CA LEU A 8 22.88 -3.04 12.36
C LEU A 8 21.66 -3.00 11.43
N PRO A 9 20.43 -2.87 11.97
CA PRO A 9 19.24 -2.87 11.15
C PRO A 9 19.31 -1.73 10.13
N GLY A 10 19.37 -2.08 8.85
CA GLY A 10 19.26 -1.09 7.79
C GLY A 10 17.94 -0.34 7.93
N PHE A 11 18.00 0.99 8.02
CA PHE A 11 16.86 1.91 7.87
C PHE A 11 16.89 2.62 6.51
N ASP A 12 17.54 1.98 5.54
CA ASP A 12 17.69 2.41 4.16
C ASP A 12 16.36 2.62 3.45
N ALA A 13 15.37 1.76 3.70
CA ALA A 13 14.04 1.92 3.11
C ALA A 13 13.27 3.09 3.73
N ILE A 14 13.44 3.39 5.03
CA ILE A 14 12.90 4.61 5.64
C ILE A 14 13.51 5.84 4.97
N VAL A 15 14.84 5.89 4.85
CA VAL A 15 15.53 7.03 4.26
C VAL A 15 15.16 7.19 2.79
N ASN A 16 15.08 6.10 2.02
CA ASN A 16 14.66 6.13 0.63
C ASN A 16 13.20 6.57 0.48
N TYR A 17 12.31 6.09 1.36
CA TYR A 17 10.92 6.52 1.42
C TYR A 17 10.81 8.03 1.67
N LEU A 18 11.51 8.54 2.69
CA LEU A 18 11.54 9.98 2.98
C LEU A 18 12.18 10.77 1.85
N ALA A 19 13.27 10.30 1.25
CA ALA A 19 13.92 10.98 0.14
C ALA A 19 13.01 11.10 -1.09
N HIS A 20 12.16 10.09 -1.34
CA HIS A 20 11.30 10.04 -2.50
C HIS A 20 9.98 10.80 -2.28
N CYS A 21 9.35 10.60 -1.12
CA CYS A 21 8.00 11.11 -0.85
C CYS A 21 8.00 12.39 0.00
N HIS A 22 8.98 12.56 0.89
CA HIS A 22 8.96 13.59 1.94
C HIS A 22 10.33 14.24 2.16
N ARG A 23 10.96 14.71 1.08
CA ARG A 23 12.36 15.18 1.10
C ARG A 23 12.63 16.28 2.15
N ALA A 24 11.68 17.18 2.37
CA ALA A 24 11.80 18.25 3.35
C ALA A 24 12.04 17.73 4.79
N VAL A 25 11.47 16.57 5.12
CA VAL A 25 11.61 15.92 6.43
C VAL A 25 13.03 15.37 6.59
N LEU A 26 13.55 14.73 5.53
CA LEU A 26 14.93 14.26 5.50
C LEU A 26 15.94 15.41 5.58
N ASP A 27 15.68 16.52 4.90
CA ASP A 27 16.53 17.72 4.98
C ASP A 27 16.53 18.31 6.40
N THR A 28 15.38 18.32 7.08
CA THR A 28 15.26 18.76 8.48
C THR A 28 16.05 17.86 9.43
N LEU A 29 15.94 16.54 9.28
CA LEU A 29 16.73 15.58 10.07
C LEU A 29 18.25 15.74 9.84
N ASN A 30 18.67 15.99 8.59
CA ASN A 30 20.08 16.22 8.26
C ASN A 30 20.64 17.52 8.87
N LEU A 31 19.79 18.53 9.09
CA LEU A 31 20.14 19.77 9.76
C LEU A 31 20.22 19.59 11.29
N ASN A 32 19.29 18.82 11.87
CA ASN A 32 19.23 18.56 13.30
C ASN A 32 20.36 17.61 13.77
N TYR A 33 20.78 16.69 12.90
CA TYR A 33 21.79 15.67 13.20
C TYR A 33 22.94 15.65 12.18
N PRO A 34 23.78 16.69 12.12
CA PRO A 34 24.84 16.80 11.13
C PRO A 34 25.89 15.68 11.22
N GLY A 35 26.11 15.13 12.42
CA GLY A 35 27.01 13.98 12.64
C GLY A 35 26.52 12.66 12.04
N SER A 36 25.22 12.56 11.73
CA SER A 36 24.56 11.37 11.20
C SER A 36 24.21 11.45 9.71
N GLN A 37 24.60 12.54 9.03
CA GLN A 37 24.41 12.71 7.58
C GLN A 37 24.86 11.52 6.72
N PRO A 38 26.01 10.85 6.97
CA PRO A 38 26.38 9.69 6.17
C PRO A 38 25.42 8.49 6.33
N SER A 39 24.67 8.44 7.45
CA SER A 39 23.65 7.44 7.77
C SER A 39 22.28 7.80 7.17
N LEU A 40 22.01 9.09 6.96
CA LEU A 40 20.75 9.62 6.39
C LEU A 40 20.82 9.83 4.87
N ALA A 41 21.90 9.39 4.21
CA ALA A 41 22.03 9.47 2.76
C ALA A 41 21.23 8.33 2.07
N PRO A 42 20.39 8.64 1.07
CA PRO A 42 19.62 7.63 0.35
C PRO A 42 20.55 6.63 -0.35
N GLY A 43 20.12 5.36 -0.40
CA GLY A 43 20.85 4.27 -1.05
C GLY A 43 22.03 3.68 -0.27
N LYS A 44 22.35 4.17 0.93
CA LYS A 44 23.41 3.57 1.77
C LYS A 44 22.84 2.53 2.74
N ARG A 45 23.44 1.32 2.71
CA ARG A 45 23.24 0.30 3.76
C ARG A 45 24.14 0.62 4.95
N LEU A 46 23.56 0.83 6.11
CA LEU A 46 24.30 1.08 7.35
C LEU A 46 24.94 -0.19 7.89
N GLY A 47 26.21 -0.37 7.51
CA GLY A 47 27.17 -1.24 8.19
C GLY A 47 28.57 -0.62 8.24
N ALA A 48 28.70 0.66 7.88
CA ALA A 48 29.99 1.34 7.69
C ALA A 48 30.13 2.65 8.50
N VAL A 49 29.14 3.00 9.33
CA VAL A 49 29.13 4.26 10.10
C VAL A 49 28.76 3.95 11.55
N ALA A 50 29.35 4.70 12.47
CA ALA A 50 29.17 4.66 13.92
C ALA A 50 27.71 4.51 14.37
N GLU A 51 27.52 3.90 15.55
CA GLU A 51 26.21 3.66 16.15
C GLU A 51 25.32 4.91 16.06
N PRO A 52 24.17 4.82 15.38
CA PRO A 52 23.28 5.96 15.20
C PRO A 52 22.75 6.44 16.54
N ASP A 53 22.77 7.76 16.75
CA ASP A 53 22.26 8.41 17.95
C ASP A 53 20.80 8.00 18.22
N THR A 54 20.52 7.58 19.46
CA THR A 54 19.19 7.16 19.93
C THR A 54 18.15 8.27 19.71
N ALA A 55 18.53 9.53 19.94
CA ALA A 55 17.64 10.66 19.72
C ALA A 55 17.24 10.81 18.24
N MET A 56 18.21 10.65 17.34
CA MET A 56 17.97 10.67 15.90
C MET A 56 17.06 9.50 15.47
N LEU A 57 17.27 8.30 16.00
CA LEU A 57 16.42 7.14 15.68
C LEU A 57 14.98 7.33 16.16
N MET A 58 14.79 7.92 17.34
CA MET A 58 13.47 8.27 17.86
C MET A 58 12.76 9.27 16.95
N GLU A 59 13.43 10.37 16.58
CA GLU A 59 12.84 11.40 15.71
C GLU A 59 12.54 10.85 14.31
N LEU A 60 13.46 10.07 13.73
CA LEU A 60 13.28 9.38 12.45
C LEU A 60 12.05 8.45 12.50
N ALA A 61 11.92 7.66 13.56
CA ALA A 61 10.79 6.75 13.72
C ALA A 61 9.47 7.51 13.84
N ALA A 62 9.42 8.54 14.69
CA ALA A 62 8.23 9.37 14.90
C ALA A 62 7.73 10.01 13.60
N GLN A 63 8.64 10.70 12.88
CA GLN A 63 8.31 11.39 11.63
C GLN A 63 7.87 10.38 10.55
N THR A 64 8.60 9.27 10.42
CA THR A 64 8.26 8.24 9.44
C THR A 64 6.90 7.61 9.73
N MET A 65 6.59 7.28 10.98
CA MET A 65 5.29 6.71 11.33
C MET A 65 4.14 7.67 11.03
N ALA A 66 4.29 8.95 11.38
CA ALA A 66 3.27 9.96 11.12
C ALA A 66 2.99 10.13 9.62
N LEU A 67 4.04 10.17 8.79
CA LEU A 67 3.92 10.30 7.34
C LEU A 67 3.36 9.02 6.72
N ALA A 68 3.89 7.85 7.11
CA ALA A 68 3.42 6.56 6.63
C ALA A 68 1.92 6.37 6.91
N ARG A 69 1.43 6.83 8.07
CA ARG A 69 0.01 6.80 8.41
C ARG A 69 -0.84 7.66 7.46
N THR A 70 -0.40 8.89 7.17
CA THR A 70 -1.11 9.78 6.25
C THR A 70 -1.13 9.20 4.84
N ASP A 71 0.00 8.70 4.34
CA ASP A 71 0.11 8.14 3.00
C ASP A 71 -0.69 6.84 2.87
N MET A 72 -0.66 5.97 3.88
CA MET A 72 -1.51 4.77 3.92
C MET A 72 -2.99 5.13 3.90
N ALA A 73 -3.43 6.15 4.65
CA ALA A 73 -4.83 6.57 4.64
C ALA A 73 -5.28 7.03 3.25
N GLY A 74 -4.43 7.79 2.55
CA GLY A 74 -4.66 8.20 1.15
C GLY A 74 -4.78 6.99 0.21
N LEU A 75 -3.85 6.05 0.29
CA LEU A 75 -3.85 4.83 -0.53
C LEU A 75 -5.06 3.94 -0.26
N VAL A 76 -5.44 3.75 1.01
CA VAL A 76 -6.63 2.97 1.38
C VAL A 76 -7.89 3.60 0.82
N ALA A 77 -8.02 4.94 0.89
CA ALA A 77 -9.17 5.64 0.31
C ALA A 77 -9.21 5.47 -1.22
N LEU A 78 -8.07 5.62 -1.90
CA LEU A 78 -7.95 5.48 -3.35
C LEU A 78 -8.27 4.05 -3.81
N VAL A 79 -7.59 3.05 -3.25
CA VAL A 79 -7.78 1.63 -3.60
C VAL A 79 -9.21 1.19 -3.26
N GLY A 80 -9.72 1.58 -2.09
CA GLY A 80 -11.09 1.28 -1.68
C GLY A 80 -12.14 1.92 -2.60
N GLY A 81 -11.92 3.14 -3.06
CA GLY A 81 -12.76 3.81 -4.06
C GLY A 81 -12.81 3.05 -5.37
N ARG A 82 -11.64 2.67 -5.91
CA ARG A 82 -11.51 1.89 -7.15
C ARG A 82 -12.18 0.53 -7.05
N LEU A 83 -12.00 -0.18 -5.92
CA LEU A 83 -12.62 -1.48 -5.71
C LEU A 83 -14.15 -1.39 -5.63
N ARG A 84 -14.69 -0.38 -4.93
CA ARG A 84 -16.14 -0.14 -4.87
C ARG A 84 -16.71 0.13 -6.26
N TYR A 85 -15.99 0.90 -7.08
CA TYR A 85 -16.39 1.18 -8.45
C TYR A 85 -16.40 -0.08 -9.33
N ALA A 86 -15.33 -0.87 -9.29
CA ALA A 86 -15.25 -2.15 -10.00
C ALA A 86 -16.38 -3.11 -9.60
N ASN A 87 -16.68 -3.21 -8.30
CA ASN A 87 -17.78 -4.03 -7.79
C ASN A 87 -19.15 -3.54 -8.27
N ARG A 88 -19.38 -2.22 -8.36
CA ARG A 88 -20.62 -1.66 -8.92
C ARG A 88 -20.80 -2.02 -10.39
N ILE A 89 -19.74 -1.92 -11.20
CA ILE A 89 -19.80 -2.33 -12.61
C ILE A 89 -20.11 -3.83 -12.73
N ARG A 90 -19.45 -4.66 -11.92
CA ARG A 90 -19.68 -6.12 -11.91
C ARG A 90 -21.13 -6.45 -11.55
N LEU A 91 -21.69 -5.77 -10.55
CA LEU A 91 -23.07 -5.97 -10.13
C LEU A 91 -24.06 -5.53 -11.22
N ALA A 92 -23.85 -4.36 -11.83
CA ALA A 92 -24.67 -3.91 -12.95
C ALA A 92 -24.61 -4.87 -14.15
N GLY A 93 -23.40 -5.30 -14.54
CA GLY A 93 -23.21 -6.29 -15.59
C GLY A 93 -23.84 -7.64 -15.28
N GLY A 94 -23.78 -8.09 -14.02
CA GLY A 94 -24.42 -9.32 -13.55
C GLY A 94 -25.94 -9.24 -13.60
N VAL A 95 -26.54 -8.12 -13.18
CA VAL A 95 -27.99 -7.89 -13.27
C VAL A 95 -28.45 -7.86 -14.72
N VAL A 96 -27.74 -7.12 -15.59
CA VAL A 96 -28.05 -7.05 -17.03
C VAL A 96 -27.93 -8.44 -17.67
N SER A 97 -26.88 -9.19 -17.35
CA SER A 97 -26.70 -10.55 -17.87
C SER A 97 -27.80 -11.50 -17.39
N ALA A 98 -28.19 -11.46 -16.11
CA ALA A 98 -29.25 -12.31 -15.57
C ALA A 98 -30.61 -11.99 -16.20
N ALA A 99 -30.95 -10.70 -16.32
CA ALA A 99 -32.18 -10.25 -16.97
C ALA A 99 -32.20 -10.64 -18.45
N SER A 100 -31.06 -10.51 -19.13
CA SER A 100 -30.93 -10.89 -20.54
C SER A 100 -31.12 -12.40 -20.74
N SER A 101 -30.49 -13.23 -19.93
CA SER A 101 -30.65 -14.69 -19.98
C SER A 101 -32.10 -15.13 -19.71
N ALA A 102 -32.76 -14.54 -18.71
CA ALA A 102 -34.15 -14.85 -18.39
C ALA A 102 -35.11 -14.44 -19.52
N GLY A 103 -34.91 -13.25 -20.12
CA GLY A 103 -35.75 -12.83 -21.23
C GLY A 103 -35.46 -13.57 -22.53
N LEU A 104 -34.22 -14.00 -22.78
CA LEU A 104 -33.87 -14.81 -23.94
C LEU A 104 -34.62 -16.17 -23.88
N LEU A 105 -34.70 -16.79 -22.70
CA LEU A 105 -35.53 -17.99 -22.49
C LEU A 105 -37.02 -17.73 -22.72
N ALA A 106 -37.56 -16.62 -22.20
CA ALA A 106 -38.97 -16.26 -22.39
C ALA A 106 -39.31 -15.95 -23.85
N VAL A 107 -38.37 -15.38 -24.60
CA VAL A 107 -38.56 -15.08 -26.01
C VAL A 107 -38.50 -16.34 -26.87
N ILE A 108 -37.57 -17.26 -26.58
CA ILE A 108 -37.49 -18.54 -27.29
C ILE A 108 -38.80 -19.33 -27.13
N THR A 109 -39.38 -19.35 -25.92
CA THR A 109 -40.63 -20.07 -25.68
C THR A 109 -41.84 -19.43 -26.37
N GLN A 110 -41.78 -18.12 -26.67
CA GLN A 110 -42.85 -17.39 -27.37
C GLN A 110 -42.60 -17.22 -28.88
N GLY A 111 -41.46 -17.66 -29.42
CA GLY A 111 -41.15 -17.60 -30.86
C GLY A 111 -40.87 -16.20 -31.43
N LEU A 112 -40.58 -15.19 -30.59
CA LEU A 112 -40.39 -13.80 -31.02
C LEU A 112 -38.93 -13.50 -31.41
N SER A 113 -38.52 -13.87 -32.63
CA SER A 113 -37.13 -13.77 -33.11
C SER A 113 -36.46 -12.39 -32.95
N HIS A 114 -37.18 -11.29 -33.17
CA HIS A 114 -36.63 -9.94 -33.02
C HIS A 114 -36.31 -9.56 -31.57
N ALA A 115 -37.13 -10.00 -30.61
CA ALA A 115 -36.89 -9.75 -29.19
C ALA A 115 -35.65 -10.52 -28.69
N ALA A 116 -35.34 -11.68 -29.29
CA ALA A 116 -34.19 -12.50 -28.90
C ALA A 116 -32.88 -11.79 -29.24
N LEU A 117 -32.85 -11.08 -30.37
CA LEU A 117 -31.68 -10.33 -30.83
C LEU A 117 -31.37 -9.15 -29.89
N TYR A 118 -32.40 -8.41 -29.42
CA TYR A 118 -32.22 -7.36 -28.42
C TYR A 118 -31.69 -7.90 -27.09
N MET A 119 -32.20 -9.05 -26.62
CA MET A 119 -31.72 -9.67 -25.38
C MET A 119 -30.30 -10.21 -25.51
N ALA A 120 -29.93 -10.75 -26.68
CA ALA A 120 -28.56 -11.18 -26.96
C ALA A 120 -27.57 -9.99 -26.97
N LEU A 121 -27.98 -8.85 -27.53
CA LEU A 121 -27.19 -7.61 -27.50
C LEU A 121 -26.96 -7.13 -26.06
N LEU A 122 -28.01 -7.12 -25.22
CA LEU A 122 -27.90 -6.74 -23.81
C LEU A 122 -27.00 -7.70 -23.02
N ALA A 123 -27.11 -9.01 -23.25
CA ALA A 123 -26.21 -10.00 -22.65
C ALA A 123 -24.76 -9.76 -23.04
N PHE A 124 -24.51 -9.46 -24.32
CA PHE A 124 -23.18 -9.14 -24.83
C PHE A 124 -22.60 -7.87 -24.17
N LEU A 125 -23.39 -6.79 -24.08
CA LEU A 125 -22.97 -5.57 -23.38
C LEU A 125 -22.68 -5.83 -21.89
N GLY A 126 -23.48 -6.67 -21.24
CA GLY A 126 -23.22 -7.12 -19.86
C GLY A 126 -21.90 -7.86 -19.73
N SER A 127 -21.61 -8.79 -20.64
CA SER A 127 -20.35 -9.55 -20.71
C SER A 127 -19.13 -8.63 -20.91
N VAL A 128 -19.21 -7.69 -21.87
CA VAL A 128 -18.15 -6.71 -22.10
C VAL A 128 -17.91 -5.84 -20.86
N SER A 129 -18.97 -5.42 -20.18
CA SER A 129 -18.86 -4.63 -18.94
C SER A 129 -18.15 -5.39 -17.83
N VAL A 130 -18.44 -6.70 -17.68
CA VAL A 130 -17.74 -7.57 -16.71
C VAL A 130 -16.26 -7.73 -17.08
N LEU A 131 -15.95 -7.88 -18.37
CA LEU A 131 -14.57 -8.01 -18.84
C LEU A 131 -13.78 -6.72 -18.59
N VAL A 132 -14.38 -5.55 -18.86
CA VAL A 132 -13.80 -4.24 -18.55
C VAL A 132 -13.54 -4.12 -17.05
N ALA A 133 -14.49 -4.49 -16.19
CA ALA A 133 -14.30 -4.46 -14.74
C ALA A 133 -13.12 -5.37 -14.28
N GLN A 134 -13.02 -6.58 -14.84
CA GLN A 134 -11.89 -7.49 -14.55
C GLN A 134 -10.56 -6.93 -15.04
N HIS A 135 -10.55 -6.29 -16.21
CA HIS A 135 -9.34 -5.65 -16.73
C HIS A 135 -8.90 -4.49 -15.84
N TYR A 136 -9.82 -3.64 -15.37
CA TYR A 136 -9.49 -2.60 -14.40
C TYR A 136 -8.97 -3.18 -13.07
N GLU A 137 -9.49 -4.32 -12.61
CA GLU A 137 -9.06 -4.96 -11.37
C GLU A 137 -7.62 -5.52 -11.44
N ASN A 138 -7.22 -6.02 -12.62
CA ASN A 138 -5.94 -6.71 -12.84
C ASN A 138 -4.86 -5.85 -13.51
N SER A 139 -5.24 -4.90 -14.37
CA SER A 139 -4.30 -4.07 -15.14
C SER A 139 -3.78 -2.88 -14.34
N SER A 140 -4.52 -2.40 -13.33
CA SER A 140 -4.13 -1.19 -12.59
C SER A 140 -3.04 -1.41 -11.54
N ALA A 141 -2.65 -2.66 -11.28
CA ALA A 141 -1.90 -3.06 -10.09
C ALA A 141 -0.57 -3.79 -10.42
N GLY A 142 0.01 -3.57 -11.60
CA GLY A 142 1.32 -4.12 -11.96
C GLY A 142 1.41 -5.65 -11.90
N GLY A 143 0.27 -6.35 -12.08
CA GLY A 143 0.16 -7.80 -12.00
C GLY A 143 -0.42 -8.35 -10.69
N SER A 144 -0.62 -7.51 -9.66
CA SER A 144 -1.42 -7.87 -8.48
C SER A 144 -2.89 -7.48 -8.68
N SER A 145 -3.84 -8.02 -7.92
CA SER A 145 -5.23 -7.53 -7.97
C SER A 145 -5.44 -6.36 -6.99
N LEU A 146 -6.38 -5.46 -7.26
CA LEU A 146 -6.77 -4.39 -6.31
C LEU A 146 -7.10 -4.97 -4.91
N ASN A 147 -7.72 -6.15 -4.85
CA ASN A 147 -8.00 -6.87 -3.62
C ASN A 147 -6.72 -7.29 -2.87
N ALA A 148 -5.71 -7.80 -3.58
CA ALA A 148 -4.42 -8.17 -2.98
C ALA A 148 -3.71 -6.93 -2.40
N ILE A 149 -3.77 -5.80 -3.09
CA ILE A 149 -3.20 -4.53 -2.61
C ILE A 149 -3.95 -4.01 -1.39
N GLN A 150 -5.28 -4.09 -1.38
CA GLN A 150 -6.07 -3.70 -0.20
C GLN A 150 -5.73 -4.57 1.02
N MET A 151 -5.59 -5.88 0.86
CA MET A 151 -5.16 -6.77 1.95
C MET A 151 -3.75 -6.41 2.43
N ARG A 152 -2.82 -6.15 1.50
CA ARG A 152 -1.44 -5.76 1.82
C ARG A 152 -1.41 -4.43 2.60
N LEU A 153 -2.18 -3.43 2.17
CA LEU A 153 -2.34 -2.17 2.89
C LEU A 153 -2.93 -2.37 4.29
N GLY A 154 -3.94 -3.23 4.43
CA GLY A 154 -4.52 -3.57 5.73
C GLY A 154 -3.50 -4.19 6.70
N ASN A 155 -2.63 -5.07 6.20
CA ASN A 155 -1.55 -5.67 6.99
C ASN A 155 -0.51 -4.63 7.40
N LEU A 156 -0.07 -3.78 6.47
CA LEU A 156 0.87 -2.69 6.76
C LEU A 156 0.30 -1.69 7.76
N GLN A 157 -0.99 -1.36 7.66
CA GLN A 157 -1.67 -0.46 8.58
C GLN A 157 -1.74 -1.04 10.00
N ARG A 158 -2.01 -2.34 10.12
CA ARG A 158 -1.99 -3.04 11.41
C ARG A 158 -0.59 -3.05 12.01
N GLU A 159 0.42 -3.38 11.21
CA GLU A 159 1.82 -3.39 11.67
C GLU A 159 2.27 -1.99 12.10
N LEU A 160 1.89 -0.94 11.36
CA LEU A 160 2.17 0.44 11.74
C LEU A 160 1.50 0.82 13.08
N ALA A 161 0.24 0.44 13.28
CA ALA A 161 -0.45 0.71 14.55
C ALA A 161 0.17 -0.02 15.75
N GLU A 162 0.65 -1.25 15.55
CA GLU A 162 1.42 -1.99 16.56
C GLU A 162 2.74 -1.27 16.88
N LEU A 163 3.44 -0.77 15.87
CA LEU A 163 4.69 -0.01 16.03
C LEU A 163 4.47 1.33 16.72
N GLU A 164 3.39 2.06 16.41
CA GLU A 164 3.03 3.29 17.12
C GLU A 164 2.81 3.02 18.62
N GLY A 165 2.18 1.88 18.96
CA GLY A 165 2.01 1.46 20.34
C GLY A 165 3.33 1.15 21.04
N GLN A 166 4.22 0.41 20.37
CA GLN A 166 5.56 0.09 20.89
C GLN A 166 6.42 1.35 21.08
N TYR A 167 6.40 2.25 20.11
CA TYR A 167 7.12 3.52 20.17
C TYR A 167 6.67 4.38 21.35
N ARG A 168 5.35 4.54 21.56
CA ARG A 168 4.83 5.28 22.71
C ARG A 168 5.23 4.64 24.04
N LEU A 169 5.29 3.31 24.08
CA LEU A 169 5.73 2.61 25.28
C LEU A 169 7.21 2.91 25.57
N ILE A 170 8.08 2.86 24.57
CA ILE A 170 9.51 3.22 24.66
C ILE A 170 9.68 4.65 25.16
N GLU A 171 8.92 5.59 24.60
CA GLU A 171 8.96 7.01 24.98
C GLU A 171 8.58 7.24 26.44
N VAL A 172 7.56 6.52 26.94
CA VAL A 172 7.09 6.65 28.32
C VAL A 172 8.02 5.93 29.31
N THR A 173 8.53 4.74 28.96
CA THR A 173 9.38 3.95 29.85
C THR A 173 10.84 4.37 29.83
N ASN A 174 11.26 5.14 28.82
CA ASN A 174 12.67 5.43 28.51
C ASN A 174 13.52 4.15 28.32
N ASP A 175 12.89 3.04 27.94
CA ASP A 175 13.57 1.77 27.65
C ASP A 175 13.87 1.66 26.16
N TYR A 176 15.05 2.16 25.77
CA TYR A 176 15.50 2.19 24.38
C TYR A 176 16.02 0.84 23.87
N SER A 177 16.00 -0.23 24.69
CA SER A 177 16.46 -1.57 24.27
C SER A 177 15.67 -2.11 23.07
N GLN A 178 14.41 -1.72 22.93
CA GLN A 178 13.51 -2.13 21.84
C GLN A 178 13.47 -1.15 20.66
N LEU A 179 14.18 -0.02 20.74
CA LEU A 179 14.13 1.01 19.70
C LEU A 179 14.65 0.50 18.36
N HIS A 180 15.76 -0.25 18.39
CA HIS A 180 16.35 -0.81 17.17
C HIS A 180 15.42 -1.78 16.45
N ASP A 181 14.74 -2.66 17.19
CA ASP A 181 13.76 -3.59 16.62
C ASP A 181 12.54 -2.84 16.07
N THR A 182 12.08 -1.81 16.77
CA THR A 182 10.99 -0.93 16.31
C THR A 182 11.35 -0.26 14.97
N VAL A 183 12.54 0.33 14.86
CA VAL A 183 13.04 0.96 13.63
C VAL A 183 13.21 -0.07 12.50
N LYS A 184 13.70 -1.28 12.82
CA LYS A 184 13.85 -2.37 11.84
C LYS A 184 12.52 -2.81 11.25
N ARG A 185 11.48 -2.93 12.09
CA ARG A 185 10.12 -3.25 11.64
C ARG A 185 9.52 -2.10 10.84
N LEU A 186 9.72 -0.86 11.30
CA LEU A 186 9.30 0.33 10.56
C LEU A 186 9.95 0.42 9.17
N ASN A 187 11.21 -0.02 9.03
CA ASN A 187 11.88 -0.10 7.74
C ASN A 187 11.18 -1.05 6.76
N LYS A 188 10.66 -2.19 7.26
CA LYS A 188 9.87 -3.11 6.43
C LYS A 188 8.56 -2.47 6.00
N VAL A 189 7.90 -1.73 6.90
CA VAL A 189 6.67 -1.00 6.60
C VAL A 189 6.92 0.08 5.53
N ALA A 190 7.98 0.88 5.70
CA ALA A 190 8.38 1.91 4.73
C ALA A 190 8.73 1.31 3.35
N ALA A 191 9.43 0.17 3.31
CA ALA A 191 9.71 -0.55 2.08
C ALA A 191 8.41 -0.99 1.38
N GLY A 192 7.51 -1.65 2.12
CA GLY A 192 6.24 -2.11 1.59
C GLY A 192 5.34 -0.99 1.10
N LEU A 193 5.33 0.15 1.80
CA LEU A 193 4.60 1.35 1.40
C LEU A 193 5.18 1.97 0.12
N SER A 194 6.51 2.08 0.04
CA SER A 194 7.21 2.61 -1.14
C SER A 194 6.90 1.79 -2.39
N GLU A 195 6.90 0.46 -2.30
CA GLU A 195 6.53 -0.41 -3.41
C GLU A 195 5.11 -0.14 -3.92
N ILE A 196 4.15 0.13 -3.02
CA ILE A 196 2.77 0.41 -3.40
C ILE A 196 2.65 1.80 -4.01
N LEU A 197 3.35 2.80 -3.47
CA LEU A 197 3.38 4.18 -3.98
C LEU A 197 3.97 4.28 -5.38
N VAL A 198 4.95 3.45 -5.73
CA VAL A 198 5.48 3.36 -7.10
C VAL A 198 4.41 2.91 -8.09
N ILE A 199 3.50 2.03 -7.66
CA ILE A 199 2.39 1.54 -8.50
C ILE A 199 1.23 2.55 -8.51
N TYR A 200 1.00 3.24 -7.39
CA TYR A 200 -0.08 4.21 -7.20
C TYR A 200 0.48 5.54 -6.69
N PRO A 201 1.07 6.37 -7.56
CA PRO A 201 1.52 7.70 -7.15
C PRO A 201 0.31 8.51 -6.68
N ALA A 202 0.46 9.18 -5.53
CA ALA A 202 -0.50 10.18 -5.11
C ALA A 202 -0.37 11.37 -6.09
N GLU A 203 -1.44 11.62 -6.87
CA GLU A 203 -1.55 12.79 -7.77
C GLU A 203 -1.77 14.08 -6.97
#